data_AF-A0A2S7U438-F1
#
_entry.id   AF-A0A2S7U438-F1
#
_cell.length_a   1.000
_cell.length_b   1.000
_cell.length_c   1.000
_cell.angle_alpha   90.00
_cell.angle_beta   90.00
_cell.angle_gamma   90.00
#
_symmetry.space_group_name_H-M   'P 1'
#
loop_
_entity.id
_entity.type
_entity.pdbx_description
1 polymer ?
#
loop_
_entity_poly.entity_id
_entity_poly.type
_entity_poly.pdbx_seq_one_letter_code
_entity_poly.pdbx_strand_id
1 'polypeptide(L)'
;MNGQDFRALIIKEAKKRKFEASRPNNYRDQDEPQREVIEPTAMDGTVAYLCFLALSSGVALDWLCEQVESLHEPLAVTTGGHLLNHILSRKPDPSKNSSIQSFLMTLPPADQLALQRNFAESVPEDPIKAAEETTSMLISKQLQQRESAIRTALKQPNLTSEQLTSLLGEAQEIQGLLKNLRQRFIR
;
A
#
# COMPACT_ATOMS: atom_id res chain seq x y z
N MET A 1 51.64 19.34 -24.15
CA MET A 1 50.39 18.70 -24.59
C MET A 1 49.52 19.80 -25.17
N ASN A 2 49.24 19.75 -26.48
CA ASN A 2 48.62 20.86 -27.21
C ASN A 2 47.09 20.72 -27.22
N GLY A 3 46.36 21.84 -27.12
CA GLY A 3 44.90 21.90 -27.03
C GLY A 3 44.12 21.33 -28.24
N GLN A 4 44.80 20.89 -29.30
CA GLN A 4 44.19 20.21 -30.44
C GLN A 4 43.88 18.73 -30.16
N ASP A 5 44.65 18.07 -29.28
CA ASP A 5 44.45 16.67 -28.93
C ASP A 5 43.20 16.46 -28.05
N PHE A 6 42.87 17.45 -27.21
CA PHE A 6 41.72 17.39 -26.31
C PHE A 6 40.39 17.48 -27.07
N ARG A 7 40.33 18.33 -28.12
CA ARG A 7 39.14 18.43 -28.99
C ARG A 7 38.93 17.16 -29.81
N ALA A 8 40.01 16.51 -30.25
CA ALA A 8 39.92 15.24 -30.97
C ALA A 8 39.37 14.10 -30.08
N LEU A 9 39.75 14.06 -28.80
CA LEU A 9 39.23 13.10 -27.82
C LEU A 9 37.73 13.27 -27.56
N ILE A 10 37.27 14.51 -27.35
CA ILE A 10 35.85 14.83 -27.10
C ILE A 10 34.98 14.42 -28.31
N ILE A 11 35.46 14.68 -29.53
CA ILE A 11 34.73 14.32 -30.76
C ILE A 11 34.69 12.78 -30.95
N LYS A 12 35.75 12.07 -30.55
CA LYS A 12 35.81 10.61 -30.62
C LYS A 12 34.85 9.95 -29.63
N GLU A 13 34.73 10.48 -28.41
CA GLU A 13 33.74 10.02 -27.43
C GLU A 13 32.30 10.32 -27.87
N ALA A 14 32.04 11.51 -28.41
CA ALA A 14 30.71 11.87 -28.91
C ALA A 14 30.27 10.99 -30.10
N LYS A 15 31.21 10.61 -30.99
CA LYS A 15 30.94 9.67 -32.08
C LYS A 15 30.74 8.24 -31.58
N LYS A 16 31.45 7.79 -30.55
CA LYS A 16 31.28 6.47 -29.93
C LYS A 16 29.90 6.33 -29.27
N ARG A 17 29.45 7.34 -28.52
CA ARG A 17 28.11 7.36 -27.90
C ARG A 17 26.98 7.38 -28.93
N LYS A 18 27.14 8.11 -30.05
CA LYS A 18 26.16 8.10 -31.15
C LYS A 18 26.12 6.76 -31.89
N PHE A 19 27.23 6.03 -31.97
CA PHE A 19 27.29 4.70 -32.59
C PHE A 19 26.70 3.62 -31.67
N GLU A 20 26.90 3.74 -30.35
CA GLU A 20 26.26 2.87 -29.35
C GLU A 20 24.74 3.09 -29.27
N ALA A 21 24.26 4.33 -29.42
CA ALA A 21 22.83 4.66 -29.42
C ALA A 21 22.09 4.28 -30.71
N SER A 22 22.80 4.01 -31.82
CA SER A 22 22.19 3.73 -33.14
C SER A 22 22.30 2.26 -33.57
N ARG A 23 22.77 1.37 -32.69
CA ARG A 23 22.78 -0.07 -32.97
C ARG A 23 21.37 -0.64 -32.85
N PRO A 24 20.83 -1.29 -33.91
CA PRO A 24 19.57 -2.00 -33.81
C PRO A 24 19.70 -3.14 -32.78
N ASN A 25 18.63 -3.30 -32.01
CA ASN A 25 18.45 -4.07 -30.78
C ASN A 25 18.64 -5.61 -30.91
N ASN A 26 19.41 -6.09 -31.90
CA ASN A 26 19.51 -7.51 -32.27
C ASN A 26 20.75 -8.24 -31.70
N TYR A 27 21.58 -7.57 -30.89
CA TYR A 27 22.71 -8.17 -30.19
C TYR A 27 22.70 -7.78 -28.71
N ARG A 28 21.58 -8.06 -28.03
CA ARG A 28 21.59 -8.16 -26.57
C ARG A 28 21.80 -9.63 -26.25
N ASP A 29 22.91 -9.90 -25.60
CA ASP A 29 23.39 -11.21 -25.18
C ASP A 29 22.25 -12.08 -24.63
N GLN A 30 22.17 -13.32 -25.10
CA GLN A 30 21.24 -14.35 -24.62
C GLN A 30 21.56 -14.87 -23.20
N ASP A 31 22.54 -14.25 -22.51
CA ASP A 31 23.04 -14.63 -21.18
C ASP A 31 22.87 -13.53 -20.11
N GLU A 32 22.04 -12.50 -20.34
CA GLU A 32 21.50 -11.75 -19.20
C GLU A 32 20.41 -12.61 -18.55
N PRO A 33 20.54 -13.01 -17.26
CA PRO A 33 19.43 -13.68 -16.58
C PRO A 33 18.23 -12.78 -16.74
N GLN A 34 17.16 -13.32 -17.35
CA GLN A 34 15.89 -12.62 -17.47
C GLN A 34 15.57 -12.10 -16.08
N ARG A 35 15.72 -10.79 -15.86
CA ARG A 35 15.27 -10.17 -14.62
C ARG A 35 13.78 -10.38 -14.66
N GLU A 36 13.30 -11.38 -13.94
CA GLU A 36 11.89 -11.54 -13.68
C GLU A 36 11.43 -10.17 -13.17
N VAL A 37 10.63 -9.49 -14.00
CA VAL A 37 10.07 -8.20 -13.62
C VAL A 37 9.00 -8.55 -12.61
N ILE A 38 9.41 -8.65 -11.35
CA ILE A 38 8.51 -8.92 -10.25
C ILE A 38 7.63 -7.68 -10.13
N GLU A 39 6.35 -7.84 -10.48
CA GLU A 39 5.37 -6.80 -10.28
C GLU A 39 5.08 -6.65 -8.78
N PRO A 40 5.06 -5.42 -8.24
CA PRO A 40 4.71 -5.22 -6.85
C PRO A 40 3.26 -5.61 -6.61
N THR A 41 3.02 -6.23 -5.46
CA THR A 41 1.67 -6.55 -5.00
C THR A 41 0.80 -5.31 -5.00
N ALA A 42 -0.39 -5.40 -5.59
CA ALA A 42 -1.35 -4.32 -5.58
C ALA A 42 -1.71 -3.96 -4.12
N MET A 43 -1.73 -2.67 -3.80
CA MET A 43 -2.08 -2.19 -2.46
C MET A 43 -3.09 -1.05 -2.57
N ASP A 44 -4.05 -1.05 -1.65
CA ASP A 44 -4.88 0.13 -1.43
C ASP A 44 -4.03 1.25 -0.79
N GLY A 45 -4.21 2.49 -1.26
CA GLY A 45 -3.44 3.63 -0.76
C GLY A 45 -3.59 3.87 0.75
N THR A 46 -4.75 3.54 1.32
CA THR A 46 -4.98 3.68 2.78
C THR A 46 -4.16 2.65 3.56
N VAL A 47 -4.15 1.40 3.11
CA VAL A 47 -3.35 0.33 3.74
C VAL A 47 -1.87 0.59 3.55
N ALA A 48 -1.45 1.03 2.37
CA ALA A 48 -0.08 1.41 2.09
C ALA A 48 0.42 2.51 3.03
N TYR A 49 -0.40 3.53 3.28
CA TYR A 49 -0.06 4.59 4.21
C TYR A 49 -0.02 4.11 5.67
N LEU A 50 -0.95 3.23 6.10
CA LEU A 50 -0.88 2.61 7.43
C LEU A 50 0.38 1.75 7.61
N CYS A 51 0.79 0.99 6.58
CA CYS A 51 2.05 0.25 6.59
C CYS A 51 3.26 1.20 6.73
N PHE A 52 3.25 2.32 6.02
CA PHE A 52 4.28 3.35 6.15
C PHE A 52 4.34 3.91 7.58
N LEU A 53 3.20 4.29 8.17
CA LEU A 53 3.14 4.80 9.54
C LEU A 53 3.66 3.78 10.56
N ALA A 54 3.23 2.52 10.44
CA ALA A 54 3.66 1.43 11.31
C ALA A 54 5.17 1.14 11.24
N LEU A 55 5.77 1.30 10.05
CA LEU A 55 7.22 1.08 9.86
C LEU A 55 8.08 2.30 10.17
N SER A 56 7.48 3.51 10.20
CA SER A 56 8.22 4.76 10.39
C SER A 56 8.07 5.36 11.79
N SER A 57 7.04 4.94 12.55
CA SER A 57 6.76 5.49 13.88
C SER A 57 6.33 4.41 14.87
N GLY A 58 7.08 4.28 15.96
CA GLY A 58 6.77 3.33 17.05
C GLY A 58 5.43 3.64 17.72
N VAL A 59 5.14 4.92 17.96
CA VAL A 59 3.87 5.33 18.58
C VAL A 59 2.66 5.04 17.69
N ALA A 60 2.82 5.15 16.36
CA ALA A 60 1.75 4.77 15.43
C ALA A 60 1.58 3.25 15.36
N LEU A 61 2.68 2.49 15.38
CA LEU A 61 2.64 1.03 15.43
C LEU A 61 1.92 0.52 16.68
N ASP A 62 2.24 1.07 17.85
CA ASP A 62 1.61 0.68 19.11
C ASP A 62 0.11 0.99 19.09
N TRP A 63 -0.29 2.19 18.66
CA TRP A 63 -1.69 2.56 18.50
C TRP A 63 -2.42 1.64 17.50
N LEU A 64 -1.81 1.32 16.35
CA LEU A 64 -2.40 0.40 15.38
C LEU A 64 -2.55 -1.03 15.94
N CYS A 65 -1.62 -1.46 16.81
CA CYS A 65 -1.73 -2.74 17.50
C CYS A 65 -2.94 -2.79 18.46
N GLU A 66 -3.29 -1.67 19.08
CA GLU A 66 -4.50 -1.57 19.92
C GLU A 66 -5.79 -1.63 19.08
N GLN A 67 -5.72 -1.22 17.80
CA GLN A 67 -6.86 -1.22 16.88
C GLN A 67 -6.99 -2.49 16.03
N VAL A 68 -6.18 -3.54 16.27
CA VAL A 68 -6.14 -4.76 15.44
C VAL A 68 -7.52 -5.43 15.31
N GLU A 69 -8.30 -5.48 16.39
CA GLU A 69 -9.64 -6.08 16.36
C GLU A 69 -10.59 -5.30 15.45
N SER A 70 -10.61 -3.96 15.56
CA SER A 70 -11.39 -3.06 14.69
C SER A 70 -10.94 -3.14 13.22
N LEU A 71 -9.67 -3.44 12.97
CA LEU A 71 -9.06 -3.52 11.65
C LEU A 71 -9.18 -4.91 11.01
N HIS A 72 -9.55 -5.95 11.77
CA HIS A 72 -9.58 -7.33 11.28
C HIS A 72 -10.47 -7.50 10.04
N GLU A 73 -11.73 -7.07 10.11
CA GLU A 73 -12.65 -7.15 8.97
C GLU A 73 -12.25 -6.23 7.79
N PRO A 74 -11.92 -4.93 8.01
CA PRO A 74 -11.46 -4.07 6.93
C PRO A 74 -10.23 -4.60 6.19
N LEU A 75 -9.25 -5.16 6.89
CA LEU A 75 -8.02 -5.65 6.28
C LEU A 75 -8.21 -6.97 5.54
N ALA A 76 -9.18 -7.80 5.94
CA ALA A 76 -9.48 -9.05 5.25
C ALA A 76 -10.00 -8.83 3.82
N VAL A 77 -10.71 -7.73 3.59
CA VAL A 77 -11.33 -7.42 2.29
C VAL A 77 -10.53 -6.42 1.46
N THR A 78 -9.56 -5.71 2.06
CA THR A 78 -8.81 -4.65 1.38
C THR A 78 -7.51 -5.15 0.79
N THR A 79 -7.23 -4.77 -0.46
CA THR A 79 -6.00 -5.14 -1.16
C THR A 79 -4.76 -4.65 -0.40
N GLY A 80 -3.85 -5.57 -0.07
CA GLY A 80 -2.66 -5.28 0.73
C GLY A 80 -2.86 -5.40 2.25
N GLY A 81 -4.07 -5.68 2.75
CA GLY A 81 -4.34 -5.77 4.19
C GLY A 81 -3.54 -6.86 4.91
N HIS A 82 -3.17 -7.93 4.21
CA HIS A 82 -2.28 -8.98 4.72
C HIS A 82 -0.89 -8.44 5.11
N LEU A 83 -0.36 -7.43 4.41
CA LEU A 83 0.93 -6.81 4.74
C LEU A 83 0.85 -6.05 6.05
N LEU A 84 -0.20 -5.26 6.24
CA LEU A 84 -0.39 -4.55 7.50
C LEU A 84 -0.55 -5.55 8.65
N ASN A 85 -1.36 -6.59 8.49
CA ASN A 85 -1.49 -7.65 9.50
C ASN A 85 -0.15 -8.31 9.83
N HIS A 86 0.71 -8.56 8.83
CA HIS A 86 2.02 -9.13 9.07
C HIS A 86 2.95 -8.16 9.83
N ILE A 87 2.91 -6.86 9.51
CA ILE A 87 3.64 -5.81 10.26
C ILE A 87 3.16 -5.77 11.71
N LEU A 88 1.85 -5.70 11.96
CA LEU A 88 1.27 -5.62 13.30
C LEU A 88 1.53 -6.90 14.13
N SER A 89 1.66 -8.05 13.48
CA SER A 89 2.00 -9.32 14.15
C SER A 89 3.48 -9.40 14.52
N ARG A 90 4.38 -8.89 13.67
CA ARG A 90 5.84 -8.95 13.87
C ARG A 90 6.38 -7.80 14.71
N LYS A 91 5.69 -6.65 14.71
CA LYS A 91 6.05 -5.43 15.41
C LYS A 91 7.53 -5.05 15.23
N PRO A 92 8.00 -4.83 13.99
CA PRO A 92 9.37 -4.38 13.75
C PRO A 92 9.60 -3.04 14.46
N ASP A 93 10.78 -2.85 15.05
CA ASP A 93 11.13 -1.62 15.77
C ASP A 93 11.44 -0.49 14.77
N PRO A 94 10.60 0.56 14.67
CA PRO A 94 10.78 1.64 13.70
C PRO A 94 12.03 2.49 13.96
N SER A 95 12.57 2.46 15.17
CA SER A 95 13.79 3.19 15.55
C SER A 95 15.06 2.52 15.01
N LYS A 96 14.96 1.26 14.57
CA LYS A 96 16.10 0.44 14.13
C LYS A 96 15.92 0.02 12.69
N ASN A 97 16.69 0.64 11.79
CA ASN A 97 16.74 0.27 10.38
C ASN A 97 17.02 -1.24 10.17
N SER A 98 17.85 -1.86 11.01
CA SER A 98 18.12 -3.30 10.94
C SER A 98 16.89 -4.16 11.24
N SER A 99 15.98 -3.71 12.11
CA SER A 99 14.73 -4.41 12.42
C SER A 99 13.78 -4.36 11.24
N ILE A 100 13.60 -3.19 10.62
CA ILE A 100 12.79 -3.00 9.41
C ILE A 100 13.35 -3.84 8.26
N GLN A 101 14.66 -3.78 8.00
CA GLN A 101 15.28 -4.57 6.93
C GLN A 101 15.16 -6.08 7.17
N SER A 102 15.36 -6.54 8.41
CA SER A 102 15.17 -7.95 8.76
C SER A 102 13.72 -8.39 8.53
N PHE A 103 12.75 -7.54 8.86
CA PHE A 103 11.34 -7.79 8.57
C PHE A 103 11.08 -7.84 7.06
N LEU A 104 11.56 -6.88 6.28
CA LEU A 104 11.39 -6.87 4.82
C LEU A 104 11.95 -8.15 4.18
N MET A 105 13.09 -8.66 4.65
CA MET A 105 13.68 -9.91 4.17
C MET A 105 12.81 -11.16 4.45
N THR A 106 11.82 -11.08 5.36
CA THR A 106 10.85 -12.17 5.57
C THR A 106 9.69 -12.15 4.59
N LEU A 107 9.52 -11.07 3.83
CA LEU A 107 8.41 -10.90 2.89
C LEU A 107 8.78 -11.46 1.51
N PRO A 108 7.78 -11.92 0.72
CA PRO A 108 7.95 -12.19 -0.70
C PRO A 108 8.51 -10.96 -1.45
N PRO A 109 9.32 -11.13 -2.50
CA PRO A 109 9.91 -10.01 -3.25
C PRO A 109 8.89 -8.99 -3.80
N ALA A 110 7.69 -9.45 -4.20
CA ALA A 110 6.61 -8.58 -4.67
C ALA A 110 6.07 -7.65 -3.56
N ASP A 111 5.98 -8.17 -2.34
CA ASP A 111 5.50 -7.44 -1.16
C ASP A 111 6.53 -6.45 -0.65
N GLN A 112 7.81 -6.83 -0.69
CA GLN A 112 8.92 -5.92 -0.41
C GLN A 112 8.87 -4.71 -1.34
N LEU A 113 8.71 -4.97 -2.65
CA LEU A 113 8.64 -3.91 -3.65
C LEU A 113 7.40 -3.03 -3.46
N ALA A 114 6.27 -3.62 -3.08
CA ALA A 114 5.04 -2.88 -2.80
C ALA A 114 5.20 -1.92 -1.62
N LEU A 115 5.82 -2.37 -0.51
CA LEU A 115 6.10 -1.50 0.63
C LEU A 115 7.09 -0.39 0.27
N GLN A 116 8.18 -0.75 -0.42
CA GLN A 116 9.22 0.22 -0.80
C GLN A 116 8.71 1.32 -1.73
N ARG A 117 7.80 1.00 -2.66
CA ARG A 117 7.19 1.99 -3.55
C ARG A 117 6.27 2.97 -2.84
N ASN A 118 5.69 2.56 -1.72
CA ASN A 118 4.67 3.31 -1.01
C ASN A 118 5.21 4.04 0.23
N PHE A 119 6.52 4.00 0.48
CA PHE A 119 7.11 4.83 1.53
C PHE A 119 6.97 6.31 1.15
N ALA A 120 6.30 7.07 2.01
CA ALA A 120 6.21 8.51 1.86
C ALA A 120 7.56 9.17 2.18
N GLU A 121 7.78 10.35 1.61
CA GLU A 121 9.04 11.10 1.77
C GLU A 121 9.25 11.60 3.20
N SER A 122 8.17 11.83 3.96
CA SER A 122 8.22 12.34 5.33
C SER A 122 7.19 11.68 6.23
N VAL A 123 7.58 11.50 7.49
CA VAL A 123 6.68 11.08 8.56
C VAL A 123 5.86 12.30 8.99
N PRO A 124 4.53 12.18 9.14
CA PRO A 124 3.69 13.30 9.60
C PRO A 124 4.09 13.77 11.01
N GLU A 125 3.83 15.04 11.30
CA GLU A 125 4.11 15.66 12.62
C GLU A 125 3.38 14.94 13.77
N ASP A 126 2.15 14.48 13.51
CA ASP A 126 1.36 13.67 14.43
C ASP A 126 1.03 12.31 13.80
N PRO A 127 1.88 11.29 14.03
CA PRO A 127 1.68 9.95 13.48
C PRO A 127 0.43 9.24 14.01
N ILE A 128 -0.01 9.55 15.24
CA ILE A 128 -1.19 8.92 15.84
C ILE A 128 -2.43 9.45 15.16
N LYS A 129 -2.56 10.78 15.05
CA LYS A 129 -3.68 11.40 14.36
C LYS A 129 -3.76 10.95 12.89
N ALA A 130 -2.62 10.87 12.21
CA ALA A 130 -2.57 10.34 10.85
C ALA A 130 -3.04 8.87 10.76
N ALA A 131 -2.66 8.03 11.72
CA ALA A 131 -3.12 6.64 11.80
C ALA A 131 -4.62 6.55 12.10
N GLU A 132 -5.14 7.40 12.99
CA GLU A 132 -6.56 7.52 13.31
C GLU A 132 -7.40 7.88 12.10
N GLU A 133 -7.05 8.98 11.42
CA GLU A 133 -7.77 9.45 10.23
C GLU A 133 -7.75 8.40 9.11
N THR A 134 -6.60 7.77 8.89
CA THR A 134 -6.44 6.75 7.83
C THR A 134 -7.20 5.47 8.16
N THR A 135 -7.17 5.01 9.41
CA THR A 135 -7.95 3.85 9.88
C THR A 135 -9.44 4.12 9.72
N SER A 136 -9.87 5.33 10.05
CA SER A 136 -11.26 5.77 9.91
C SER A 136 -11.72 5.79 8.46
N MET A 137 -10.84 6.25 7.58
CA MET A 137 -11.08 6.24 6.14
C MET A 137 -11.18 4.80 5.61
N LEU A 138 -10.30 3.89 6.05
CA LEU A 138 -10.34 2.48 5.67
C LEU A 138 -11.64 1.81 6.11
N ILE A 139 -12.04 1.97 7.38
CA ILE A 139 -13.29 1.41 7.92
C ILE A 139 -14.49 2.01 7.19
N SER A 140 -14.50 3.33 6.98
CA SER A 140 -15.59 4.00 6.25
C SER A 140 -15.73 3.47 4.83
N LYS A 141 -14.62 3.24 4.13
CA LYS A 141 -14.62 2.70 2.77
C LYS A 141 -15.19 1.28 2.73
N GLN A 142 -14.79 0.42 3.68
CA GLN A 142 -15.32 -0.94 3.79
C GLN A 142 -16.82 -0.94 4.07
N LEU A 143 -17.28 -0.13 5.01
CA LEU A 143 -18.71 0.01 5.33
C LEU A 143 -19.52 0.53 4.13
N GLN A 144 -18.99 1.51 3.39
CA GLN A 144 -19.64 2.02 2.17
C GLN A 144 -19.71 0.95 1.06
N GLN A 145 -18.67 0.12 0.91
CA GLN A 145 -18.68 -0.98 -0.05
C GLN A 145 -19.73 -2.03 0.33
N ARG A 146 -19.85 -2.38 1.62
CA ARG A 146 -20.91 -3.25 2.15
C ARG A 146 -22.30 -2.66 1.92
N GLU A 147 -22.50 -1.37 2.21
CA GLU A 147 -23.77 -0.67 1.94
C GLU A 147 -24.15 -0.73 0.46
N SER A 148 -23.19 -0.49 -0.44
CA SER A 148 -23.41 -0.57 -1.89
C SER A 148 -23.79 -1.99 -2.34
N ALA A 149 -23.14 -3.01 -1.77
CA ALA A 149 -23.46 -4.41 -2.05
C ALA A 149 -24.88 -4.77 -1.59
N ILE A 150 -25.27 -4.38 -0.37
CA ILE A 150 -26.62 -4.58 0.16
C ILE A 150 -27.65 -3.84 -0.68
N ARG A 151 -27.38 -2.58 -1.05
CA ARG A 151 -28.27 -1.78 -1.90
C ARG A 151 -28.45 -2.41 -3.29
N THR A 152 -27.42 -3.07 -3.80
CA THR A 152 -27.50 -3.82 -5.06
C THR A 152 -28.30 -5.11 -4.88
N ALA A 153 -28.09 -5.83 -3.78
CA ALA A 153 -28.86 -7.03 -3.45
C ALA A 153 -30.35 -6.72 -3.29
N LEU A 154 -30.71 -5.64 -2.60
CA LEU A 154 -32.10 -5.17 -2.43
C LEU A 154 -32.81 -4.82 -3.75
N LYS A 155 -32.07 -4.56 -4.83
CA LYS A 155 -32.64 -4.29 -6.16
C LYS A 155 -32.89 -5.56 -6.97
N GLN A 156 -32.43 -6.73 -6.52
CA GLN A 156 -32.63 -7.97 -7.27
C GLN A 156 -34.09 -8.42 -7.21
N PRO A 157 -34.70 -8.78 -8.35
CA PRO A 157 -36.01 -9.42 -8.34
C PRO A 157 -35.87 -10.83 -7.74
N ASN A 158 -36.88 -11.27 -6.97
CA ASN A 158 -36.99 -12.58 -6.31
C ASN A 158 -36.34 -12.75 -4.92
N LEU A 159 -36.23 -11.67 -4.14
CA LEU A 159 -35.87 -11.81 -2.72
C LEU A 159 -37.02 -12.43 -1.91
N THR A 160 -36.70 -13.38 -1.04
CA THR A 160 -37.66 -13.87 -0.03
C THR A 160 -37.88 -12.82 1.06
N SER A 161 -39.00 -12.90 1.79
CA SER A 161 -39.27 -11.98 2.91
C SER A 161 -38.19 -12.03 3.98
N GLU A 162 -37.62 -13.21 4.29
CA GLU A 162 -36.49 -13.35 5.22
C GLU A 162 -35.22 -12.65 4.71
N GLN A 163 -34.88 -12.81 3.43
CA GLN A 163 -33.72 -12.15 2.83
C GLN A 163 -33.89 -10.62 2.84
N LEU A 164 -35.10 -10.14 2.58
CA LEU A 164 -35.40 -8.71 2.59
C LEU A 164 -35.27 -8.13 4.01
N THR A 165 -35.80 -8.80 5.04
CA THR A 165 -35.66 -8.38 6.43
C THR A 165 -34.19 -8.39 6.88
N SER A 166 -33.43 -9.43 6.52
CA SER A 166 -31.99 -9.52 6.83
C SER A 166 -31.19 -8.37 6.21
N LEU A 167 -31.40 -8.10 4.91
CA LEU A 167 -30.70 -7.04 4.19
C LEU A 167 -31.05 -5.63 4.71
N LEU A 168 -32.31 -5.40 5.10
CA LEU A 168 -32.71 -4.14 5.73
C LEU A 168 -32.10 -3.96 7.12
N GLY A 169 -32.03 -5.04 7.91
CA GLY A 169 -31.37 -5.02 9.23
C GLY A 169 -29.89 -4.66 9.11
N GLU A 170 -29.18 -5.34 8.20
CA GLU A 170 -27.76 -5.07 7.94
C GLU A 170 -27.52 -3.64 7.41
N ALA A 171 -28.41 -3.14 6.54
CA ALA A 171 -28.33 -1.76 6.07
C ALA A 171 -28.49 -0.73 7.21
N GLN A 172 -29.41 -0.97 8.14
CA GLN A 172 -29.61 -0.08 9.31
C GLN A 172 -28.41 -0.11 10.26
N GLU A 173 -27.84 -1.29 10.50
CA GLU A 173 -26.64 -1.44 11.32
C GLU A 173 -25.46 -0.65 10.73
N ILE A 174 -25.17 -0.83 9.44
CA ILE A 174 -24.09 -0.12 8.74
C ILE A 174 -24.30 1.39 8.79
N GLN A 175 -25.54 1.87 8.59
CA GLN A 175 -25.83 3.30 8.70
C GLN A 175 -25.59 3.83 10.12
N GLY A 176 -25.91 3.04 11.15
CA GLY A 176 -25.59 3.35 12.53
C GLY A 176 -24.08 3.46 12.78
N LEU A 177 -23.32 2.48 12.29
CA LEU A 177 -21.86 2.46 12.40
C LEU A 177 -21.22 3.65 11.68
N LEU A 178 -21.63 3.96 10.44
CA LEU A 178 -21.14 5.11 9.68
C LEU A 178 -21.43 6.44 10.38
N LYS A 179 -22.61 6.57 11.01
CA LYS A 179 -22.99 7.78 11.75
C LYS A 179 -22.13 7.95 13.00
N ASN A 180 -21.92 6.87 13.76
CA ASN A 180 -21.08 6.88 14.96
C ASN A 180 -19.62 7.18 14.63
N LEU A 181 -19.11 6.59 13.54
CA LEU A 181 -17.77 6.83 13.05
C LEU A 181 -17.61 8.32 12.72
N ARG A 182 -18.51 8.92 11.95
CA ARG A 182 -18.51 10.37 11.70
C ARG A 182 -18.55 11.22 12.97
N GLN A 183 -19.35 10.83 13.96
CA GLN A 183 -19.43 11.58 15.24
C GLN A 183 -18.17 11.47 16.09
N ARG A 184 -17.43 10.35 16.02
CA ARG A 184 -16.18 10.15 16.75
C ARG A 184 -15.06 11.08 16.27
N PHE A 185 -15.07 11.45 14.98
CA PHE A 185 -14.02 12.29 14.36
C PHE A 185 -14.42 13.76 14.13
N ILE A 186 -15.62 14.17 14.55
CA ILE A 186 -16.04 15.59 14.58
C ILE A 186 -15.71 16.24 15.94
N ARG A 187 -15.09 15.51 16.87
CA ARG A 187 -14.66 16.04 18.18
C ARG A 187 -13.27 16.63 18.15
#